data_AF-Q7XYH9-F1
#
_entry.id   AF-Q7XYH9-F1
#
_cell.length_a   1.000
_cell.length_b   1.000
_cell.length_c   1.000
_cell.angle_alpha   90.00
_cell.angle_beta   90.00
_cell.angle_gamma   90.00
#
_symmetry.space_group_name_H-M   'P 1'
#
loop_
_entity.id
_entity.type
_entity.pdbx_description
1 polymer ?
#
loop_
_entity_poly.entity_id
_entity_poly.type
_entity_poly.pdbx_seq_one_letter_code
_entity_poly.pdbx_strand_id
1 'polypeptide(L)'
;MPTTQTSTMLLNISLVLNALLLVAFVATAFSGSDQQQGLGLGMVRSTPSVSSVAFGRPAFSPISRGMSVQAKKKGDRLMVTLECTESREQGKIASRYTTTKNRKNTPERIEMMKYNKFLRRHTLHREIKKK
;
A
#
# COMPACT_ATOMS: atom_id res chain seq x y z
N MET A 1 -8.09 -51.25 -44.72
CA MET A 1 -7.43 -49.93 -44.60
C MET A 1 -7.86 -49.26 -43.28
N PRO A 2 -7.20 -49.53 -42.14
CA PRO A 2 -7.47 -48.84 -40.88
C PRO A 2 -6.33 -47.86 -40.55
N THR A 3 -6.38 -46.62 -41.05
CA THR A 3 -5.30 -45.64 -40.80
C THR A 3 -5.77 -44.31 -40.21
N THR A 4 -7.07 -44.12 -39.98
CA THR A 4 -7.58 -42.84 -39.45
C THR A 4 -7.73 -42.80 -37.92
N GLN A 5 -7.97 -43.94 -37.25
CA GLN A 5 -8.12 -43.95 -35.78
C GLN A 5 -6.78 -43.87 -35.03
N THR A 6 -5.70 -44.45 -35.55
CA THR A 6 -4.37 -44.38 -34.92
C THR A 6 -3.77 -42.98 -35.00
N SER A 7 -4.01 -42.23 -36.08
CA SER A 7 -3.50 -40.85 -36.22
C SER A 7 -4.20 -39.87 -35.28
N THR A 8 -5.53 -39.96 -35.11
CA THR A 8 -6.27 -39.08 -34.19
C THR A 8 -5.94 -39.36 -32.73
N MET A 9 -5.71 -40.62 -32.36
CA MET A 9 -5.29 -40.99 -31.00
C MET A 9 -3.91 -40.42 -30.66
N LEU A 10 -2.95 -40.47 -31.58
CA LEU A 10 -1.60 -39.93 -31.35
C LEU A 10 -1.58 -38.39 -31.26
N LEU A 11 -2.40 -37.70 -32.06
CA LEU A 11 -2.53 -36.23 -31.98
C LEU A 11 -3.19 -35.78 -30.67
N ASN A 12 -4.20 -36.50 -30.18
CA ASN A 12 -4.84 -36.20 -28.90
C ASN A 12 -3.91 -36.41 -27.71
N ILE A 13 -3.07 -37.46 -27.73
CA ILE A 13 -2.07 -37.72 -26.69
C ILE A 13 -1.01 -36.60 -26.66
N SER A 14 -0.50 -36.16 -27.82
CA SER A 14 0.47 -35.05 -27.88
C SER A 14 -0.12 -33.72 -27.37
N LEU A 15 -1.39 -33.44 -27.67
CA LEU A 15 -2.09 -32.26 -27.16
C LEU A 15 -2.25 -32.30 -25.63
N VAL A 16 -2.60 -33.45 -25.06
CA VAL A 16 -2.76 -33.64 -23.60
C VAL A 16 -1.41 -33.55 -22.87
N LEU A 17 -0.34 -34.13 -23.41
CA LEU A 17 1.01 -34.01 -22.83
C LEU A 17 1.52 -32.56 -22.85
N ASN A 18 1.29 -31.82 -23.94
CA ASN A 18 1.69 -30.41 -24.02
C ASN A 18 0.88 -29.52 -23.06
N ALA A 19 -0.42 -29.80 -22.87
CA ALA A 19 -1.25 -29.09 -21.89
C ALA A 19 -0.79 -29.34 -20.45
N LEU A 20 -0.43 -30.58 -20.10
CA LEU A 20 0.08 -30.92 -18.77
C LEU A 20 1.45 -30.25 -18.50
N LEU A 21 2.31 -30.14 -19.52
CA LEU A 21 3.64 -29.52 -19.41
C LEU A 21 3.57 -28.00 -19.23
N LEU A 22 2.54 -27.34 -19.78
CA LEU A 22 2.32 -25.90 -19.62
C LEU A 22 1.75 -25.54 -18.23
N VAL A 23 0.92 -26.41 -17.64
CA VAL A 23 0.43 -26.26 -16.25
C VAL A 23 1.57 -26.39 -15.23
N ALA A 24 2.54 -27.29 -15.49
CA ALA A 24 3.72 -27.44 -14.65
C ALA A 24 4.65 -26.20 -14.72
N PHE A 25 4.76 -25.54 -15.88
CA PHE A 25 5.62 -24.36 -16.06
C PHE A 25 5.09 -23.10 -15.36
N VAL A 26 3.76 -22.96 -15.21
CA VAL A 26 3.16 -21.85 -14.45
C VAL A 26 3.27 -22.05 -12.94
N ALA A 27 3.33 -23.31 -12.46
CA ALA A 27 3.43 -23.62 -11.03
C ALA A 27 4.82 -23.34 -10.41
N THR A 28 5.90 -23.32 -11.20
CA THR A 28 7.27 -23.02 -10.72
C THR A 28 7.64 -21.53 -10.73
N ALA A 29 6.74 -20.63 -11.15
CA ALA A 29 6.97 -19.18 -11.13
C ALA A 29 6.48 -18.49 -9.83
N PHE A 30 6.12 -19.26 -8.80
CA PHE A 30 5.71 -18.74 -7.48
C PHE A 30 6.64 -19.26 -6.37
N SER A 31 7.95 -19.14 -6.57
CA SER A 31 8.92 -19.32 -5.48
C SER A 31 9.21 -17.96 -4.87
N GLY A 32 8.77 -17.78 -3.63
CA GLY A 32 8.91 -16.56 -2.86
C GLY A 32 10.35 -16.11 -2.66
N SER A 33 10.51 -14.80 -2.55
CA SER A 33 11.66 -14.14 -1.94
C SER A 33 11.14 -13.16 -0.88
N ASP A 34 10.69 -13.74 0.23
CA ASP A 34 10.76 -13.07 1.52
C ASP A 34 12.23 -12.74 1.78
N GLN A 35 12.59 -11.46 1.69
CA GLN A 35 13.90 -10.98 2.14
C GLN A 35 13.71 -9.96 3.26
N GLN A 36 13.69 -10.49 4.48
CA GLN A 36 14.15 -9.79 5.66
C GLN A 36 15.65 -9.48 5.49
N GLN A 37 16.04 -8.22 5.72
CA GLN A 37 17.40 -7.88 6.13
C GLN A 37 17.30 -6.95 7.34
N GLY A 38 17.66 -7.50 8.50
CA GLY A 38 17.98 -6.74 9.69
C GLY A 38 19.45 -6.32 9.73
N LEU A 39 19.70 -5.35 10.61
CA LEU A 39 20.95 -5.07 11.33
C LEU A 39 22.15 -4.57 10.50
N GLY A 40 22.22 -3.25 10.35
CA GLY A 40 23.44 -2.52 10.04
C GLY A 40 23.73 -1.48 11.13
N LEU A 41 24.67 -1.80 12.01
CA LEU A 41 25.28 -0.94 13.02
C LEU A 41 25.82 0.36 12.37
N GLY A 42 25.12 1.47 12.56
CA GLY A 42 25.58 2.80 12.21
C GLY A 42 26.29 3.46 13.37
N MET A 43 27.62 3.36 13.35
CA MET A 43 28.59 4.05 14.20
C MET A 43 28.20 5.50 14.55
N VAL A 44 28.21 5.79 15.85
CA VAL A 44 28.77 6.96 16.53
C VAL A 44 28.74 8.28 15.74
N ARG A 45 27.74 9.12 16.03
CA ARG A 45 27.86 10.57 15.82
C ARG A 45 28.68 11.15 16.97
N SER A 46 29.91 11.53 16.65
CA SER A 46 30.75 12.41 17.46
C SER A 46 29.98 13.68 17.84
N THR A 47 29.77 13.86 19.14
CA THR A 47 29.32 15.13 19.72
C THR A 47 30.48 16.12 19.69
N PRO A 48 30.37 17.31 19.08
CA PRO A 48 31.29 18.38 19.39
C PRO A 48 30.99 18.89 20.80
N SER A 49 32.01 18.82 21.67
CA SER A 49 32.06 19.54 22.92
C SER A 49 32.02 21.05 22.65
N VAL A 50 30.89 21.67 22.94
CA VAL A 50 30.81 23.12 23.14
C VAL A 50 30.12 23.37 24.47
N SER A 51 30.98 23.57 25.47
CA SER A 51 30.86 24.56 26.54
C SER A 51 29.45 25.04 26.88
N SER A 52 28.98 24.49 28.01
CA SER A 52 28.13 25.12 29.02
C SER A 52 28.01 26.65 28.93
N VAL A 53 26.86 27.13 28.48
CA VAL A 53 26.25 28.36 28.97
C VAL A 53 24.87 28.00 29.49
N ALA A 54 24.79 27.85 30.80
CA ALA A 54 23.56 27.59 31.54
C ALA A 54 22.68 28.84 31.50
N PHE A 55 21.87 28.99 30.45
CA PHE A 55 20.70 29.86 30.52
C PHE A 55 19.71 29.20 31.49
N GLY A 56 19.52 29.84 32.65
CA GLY A 56 18.62 29.39 33.71
C GLY A 56 17.27 29.00 33.14
N ARG A 57 16.93 27.71 33.24
CA ARG A 57 15.61 27.20 32.90
C ARG A 57 14.65 27.77 33.94
N PRO A 58 13.65 28.59 33.59
CA PRO A 58 12.68 29.04 34.57
C PRO A 58 12.00 27.80 35.17
N ALA A 59 11.88 27.76 36.48
CA ALA A 59 11.16 26.72 37.21
C ALA A 59 9.67 26.78 36.81
N PHE A 60 9.33 26.12 35.70
CA PHE A 60 7.96 25.83 35.33
C PHE A 60 7.46 24.80 36.35
N SER A 61 6.73 25.26 37.36
CA SER A 61 5.99 24.39 38.26
C SER A 61 5.11 23.47 37.40
N PRO A 62 5.17 22.13 37.59
CA PRO A 62 4.25 21.25 36.89
C PRO A 62 2.87 21.55 37.46
N ILE A 63 2.06 22.31 36.73
CA ILE A 63 0.63 22.42 37.02
C ILE A 63 0.13 20.98 37.03
N SER A 64 -0.24 20.49 38.21
CA SER A 64 -0.89 19.21 38.49
C SER A 64 -2.25 19.18 37.79
N ARG A 65 -2.24 19.11 36.47
CA ARG A 65 -3.43 18.86 35.68
C ARG A 65 -3.68 17.36 35.69
N GLY A 66 -4.29 16.91 36.79
CA GLY A 66 -5.28 15.84 36.74
C GLY A 66 -6.45 16.28 35.85
N MET A 67 -6.21 16.33 34.54
CA MET A 67 -7.26 16.44 33.54
C MET A 67 -7.37 15.05 32.91
N SER A 68 -8.29 14.25 33.42
CA SER A 68 -8.77 13.05 32.72
C SER A 68 -9.48 13.54 31.46
N VAL A 69 -8.73 13.72 30.37
CA VAL A 69 -9.28 14.10 29.07
C VAL A 69 -10.11 12.92 28.59
N GLN A 70 -11.41 12.94 28.90
CA GLN A 70 -12.35 11.97 28.39
C GLN A 70 -12.30 12.02 26.85
N ALA A 71 -11.89 10.91 26.25
CA ALA A 71 -11.78 10.78 24.81
C ALA A 71 -13.18 10.96 24.18
N LYS A 72 -13.41 12.10 23.54
CA LYS A 72 -14.66 12.39 22.82
C LYS A 72 -14.89 11.30 21.78
N LYS A 73 -15.94 10.51 21.97
CA LYS A 73 -16.33 9.40 21.09
C LYS A 73 -16.33 9.91 19.65
N LYS A 74 -15.39 9.42 18.84
CA LYS A 74 -15.22 9.80 17.43
C LYS A 74 -16.56 9.45 16.76
N GLY A 75 -17.31 10.49 16.37
CA GLY A 75 -18.68 10.36 15.83
C GLY A 75 -18.72 9.61 14.50
N ASP A 76 -19.74 9.86 13.68
CA ASP A 76 -20.01 9.21 12.37
C ASP A 76 -19.01 9.59 11.25
N ARG A 77 -17.72 9.49 11.58
CA ARG A 77 -16.55 9.71 10.74
C ARG A 77 -16.16 8.37 10.12
N LEU A 78 -16.33 8.26 8.81
CA LEU A 78 -15.92 7.11 8.03
C LEU A 78 -14.49 7.28 7.50
N MET A 79 -13.68 6.23 7.59
CA MET A 79 -12.44 6.15 6.82
C MET A 79 -12.75 5.71 5.39
N VAL A 80 -12.19 6.45 4.44
CA VAL A 80 -12.40 6.28 3.00
C VAL A 80 -11.05 6.25 2.32
N THR A 81 -10.93 5.42 1.29
CA THR A 81 -9.76 5.36 0.44
C THR A 81 -10.02 6.10 -0.87
N LEU A 82 -9.10 6.99 -1.26
CA LEU A 82 -9.08 7.68 -2.54
C LEU A 82 -7.99 7.06 -3.42
N GLU A 83 -8.31 6.79 -4.68
CA GLU A 83 -7.39 6.22 -5.67
C GLU A 83 -7.28 7.14 -6.89
N CYS A 84 -6.07 7.29 -7.43
CA CYS A 84 -5.80 8.04 -8.65
C CYS A 84 -6.46 7.37 -9.88
N THR A 85 -7.22 8.12 -10.68
CA THR A 85 -7.81 7.61 -11.94
C THR A 85 -6.79 7.54 -13.07
N GLU A 86 -5.98 8.59 -13.23
CA GLU A 86 -5.03 8.71 -14.35
C GLU A 86 -3.93 7.65 -14.33
N SER A 87 -3.46 7.26 -13.14
CA SER A 87 -2.44 6.21 -13.04
C SER A 87 -2.99 4.83 -13.38
N ARG A 88 -4.26 4.59 -13.08
CA ARG A 88 -4.93 3.34 -13.40
C ARG A 88 -5.11 3.18 -14.90
N GLU A 89 -5.45 4.27 -15.59
CA GLU A 89 -5.56 4.29 -17.06
C GLU A 89 -4.20 4.13 -17.74
N GLN A 90 -3.15 4.73 -17.19
CA GLN A 90 -1.78 4.63 -17.72
C GLN A 90 -1.06 3.30 -17.40
N GLY A 91 -1.73 2.34 -16.74
CA GLY A 91 -1.12 1.07 -16.35
C GLY A 91 0.00 1.19 -15.31
N LYS A 92 0.10 2.35 -14.62
CA LYS A 92 1.07 2.60 -13.56
C LYS A 92 0.46 2.27 -12.20
N ILE A 93 1.31 2.10 -11.19
CA ILE A 93 0.88 1.88 -9.81
C ILE A 93 -0.01 3.05 -9.37
N ALA A 94 -1.25 2.78 -8.97
CA ALA A 94 -2.17 3.81 -8.52
C ALA A 94 -1.80 4.31 -7.11
N SER A 95 -1.63 5.63 -6.95
CA SER A 95 -1.48 6.25 -5.64
C SER A 95 -2.78 6.13 -4.84
N ARG A 96 -2.69 5.75 -3.56
CA ARG A 96 -3.83 5.56 -2.67
C ARG A 96 -3.68 6.37 -1.39
N TYR A 97 -4.73 7.10 -1.03
CA TYR A 97 -4.80 7.92 0.18
C TYR A 97 -5.94 7.47 1.08
N THR A 98 -5.70 7.48 2.39
CA THR A 98 -6.73 7.21 3.39
C THR A 98 -7.13 8.52 4.05
N THR A 99 -8.40 8.88 3.95
CA THR A 99 -8.96 10.11 4.52
C THR A 99 -10.20 9.80 5.33
N THR A 100 -10.55 10.65 6.29
CA THR A 100 -11.83 10.54 7.00
C THR A 100 -12.86 11.48 6.41
N LYS A 101 -14.05 10.98 6.05
CA LYS A 101 -15.20 11.81 5.68
C LYS A 101 -16.31 11.72 6.73
N ASN A 102 -17.11 12.77 6.84
CA ASN A 102 -18.31 12.76 7.66
C ASN A 102 -19.50 12.37 6.79
N ARG A 103 -20.19 11.26 7.13
CA ARG A 103 -21.35 10.80 6.34
C ARG A 103 -22.47 11.83 6.23
N LYS A 104 -22.66 12.65 7.27
CA LYS A 104 -23.75 13.64 7.37
C LYS A 104 -23.55 14.87 6.49
N ASN A 105 -22.31 15.35 6.35
CA ASN A 105 -22.03 16.57 5.60
C ASN A 105 -21.77 16.30 4.11
N THR A 106 -21.14 15.16 3.79
CA THR A 106 -20.77 14.81 2.41
C THR A 106 -21.17 13.36 2.11
N PRO A 107 -22.45 13.10 1.78
CA PRO A 107 -22.91 11.77 1.40
C PRO A 107 -22.41 11.34 0.01
N GLU A 108 -22.09 12.30 -0.84
CA GLU A 108 -21.63 12.09 -2.21
C GLU A 108 -20.20 11.53 -2.29
N ARG A 109 -19.82 11.05 -3.48
CA ARG A 109 -18.47 10.56 -3.75
C ARG A 109 -17.50 11.74 -3.78
N ILE A 110 -16.40 11.63 -3.05
CA ILE A 110 -15.40 12.69 -3.00
C ILE A 110 -14.40 12.53 -4.13
N GLU A 111 -14.19 13.62 -4.88
CA GLU A 111 -13.12 13.77 -5.85
C GLU A 111 -12.21 14.90 -5.40
N MET A 112 -10.91 14.62 -5.22
CA MET A 112 -9.94 15.62 -4.78
C MET A 112 -8.65 15.52 -5.58
N MET A 113 -8.06 16.67 -5.88
CA MET A 113 -6.73 16.71 -6.47
C MET A 113 -5.69 16.41 -5.39
N LYS A 114 -5.00 15.27 -5.53
CA LYS A 114 -3.88 14.89 -4.68
C LYS A 114 -2.64 14.71 -5.53
N TYR A 115 -1.49 14.95 -4.91
CA TYR A 115 -0.21 14.70 -5.55
C TYR A 115 -0.07 13.20 -5.83
N ASN A 116 0.53 12.85 -6.96
CA ASN A 116 0.84 11.48 -7.28
C ASN A 116 2.36 11.33 -7.46
N LYS A 117 2.99 10.52 -6.61
CA LYS A 117 4.45 10.31 -6.63
C LYS A 117 4.98 9.69 -7.93
N PHE A 118 4.15 8.93 -8.63
CA PHE A 118 4.55 8.21 -9.84
C PHE A 118 4.48 9.09 -11.09
N LEU A 119 3.53 10.03 -11.12
CA LEU A 119 3.36 10.99 -12.22
C LEU A 119 4.02 12.34 -11.93
N ARG A 120 4.48 12.56 -10.70
CA ARG A 120 5.09 13.80 -10.20
C ARG A 120 4.22 15.04 -10.44
N ARG A 121 2.89 14.87 -10.42
CA ARG A 121 1.91 15.94 -10.62
C ARG A 121 0.67 15.72 -9.76
N HIS A 122 -0.14 16.76 -9.61
CA HIS A 122 -1.46 16.64 -8.99
C HIS A 122 -2.44 16.05 -9.98
N THR A 123 -3.20 15.05 -9.53
CA THR A 123 -4.12 14.28 -10.36
C THR A 123 -5.43 14.07 -9.61
N LEU A 124 -6.49 13.77 -10.36
CA LEU A 124 -7.81 13.54 -9.79
C LEU A 124 -7.85 12.18 -9.08
N HIS A 125 -8.16 12.19 -7.78
CA HIS A 125 -8.35 10.98 -6.98
C HIS A 125 -9.82 10.81 -6.64
N ARG A 126 -10.36 9.63 -6.93
CA ARG A 126 -11.75 9.24 -6.67
C ARG A 126 -11.85 8.28 -5.51
N GLU A 127 -12.91 8.40 -4.73
CA GLU A 127 -13.25 7.44 -3.68
C GLU A 127 -13.54 6.04 -4.24
N ILE A 128 -12.89 5.03 -3.66
CA ILE A 128 -13.17 3.61 -3.92
C ILE A 128 -13.83 2.98 -2.70
N LYS A 129 -14.93 2.27 -2.95
CA LYS A 129 -15.50 1.32 -2.00
C LYS A 129 -14.73 0.00 -2.16
N LYS A 130 -13.92 -0.36 -1.17
CA LYS A 130 -13.38 -1.72 -1.10
C LYS A 130 -14.58 -2.66 -0.84
N LYS A 131 -14.80 -3.62 -1.75
CA LYS A 131 -15.71 -4.75 -1.53
C LYS A 131 -14.99 -5.81 -0.71
#